data_AF-A0A6P9AYR0-F1
#
_entry.id   AF-A0A6P9AYR0-F1
#
_cell.length_a   1.000
_cell.length_b   1.000
_cell.length_c   1.000
_cell.angle_alpha   90.00
_cell.angle_beta   90.00
_cell.angle_gamma   90.00
#
_symmetry.space_group_name_H-M   'P 1'
#
loop_
_entity.id
_entity.type
_entity.pdbx_description
1 polymer ?
#
loop_
_entity_poly.entity_id
_entity_poly.type
_entity_poly.pdbx_seq_one_letter_code
_entity_poly.pdbx_strand_id
1 'polypeptide(L)'
;MWSIGVITYILLSGASPFLGETKQETLTNISAVNYDFDEEYFSNTSELAKDFIRRLLVKDPKKRMTIEQSLEHPWIKVIKRRNVRNEDNGKKPERRRLKTTRLKEYTIKSHSSMPPNNTYINFERFSKVMEEVAVAEESLRELQQSKKSFREDIEALRSIYEEKELWYKEENQAISQDLRQIQQEMQKTESLKRQAQEEAKSTSLAANRLKRHLRKLENRYEALAKQMASEMKFVQELVRSVELEKLQGGEEDCGIR
;
A
#
# COMPACT_ATOMS: atom_id res chain seq x y z
N MET A 1 44.16 -4.67 40.21
CA MET A 1 44.20 -3.21 39.94
C MET A 1 45.36 -2.80 39.05
N TRP A 2 46.62 -3.05 39.42
CA TRP A 2 47.78 -2.74 38.55
C TRP A 2 47.64 -3.30 37.12
N SER A 3 47.34 -4.59 37.00
CA SER A 3 47.14 -5.25 35.70
C SER A 3 46.01 -4.62 34.88
N ILE A 4 44.95 -4.12 35.54
CA ILE A 4 43.85 -3.41 34.87
C ILE A 4 44.35 -2.07 34.33
N GLY A 5 45.18 -1.35 35.08
CA GLY A 5 45.81 -0.11 34.59
C GLY A 5 46.66 -0.37 33.35
N VAL A 6 47.49 -1.42 33.38
CA VAL A 6 48.34 -1.82 32.24
C VAL A 6 47.51 -2.20 31.02
N ILE A 7 46.49 -3.05 31.18
CA ILE A 7 45.61 -3.48 30.09
C ILE A 7 44.84 -2.27 29.53
N THR A 8 44.33 -1.40 30.39
CA THR A 8 43.58 -0.21 29.97
C THR A 8 44.45 0.73 29.15
N TYR A 9 45.71 0.94 29.56
CA TYR A 9 46.68 1.70 28.78
C TYR A 9 46.84 1.10 27.38
N ILE A 10 47.13 -0.21 27.29
CA ILE A 10 47.32 -0.92 26.02
C ILE A 10 46.08 -0.84 25.13
N LEU A 11 44.88 -0.98 25.68
CA LEU A 11 43.64 -0.93 24.89
C LEU A 11 43.35 0.47 24.31
N LEU A 12 43.81 1.53 24.97
CA LEU A 12 43.59 2.90 24.52
C LEU A 12 44.69 3.41 23.59
N SER A 13 45.95 3.00 23.78
CA SER A 13 47.09 3.46 22.99
C SER A 13 47.56 2.46 21.92
N GLY A 14 47.37 1.17 22.15
CA GLY A 14 48.01 0.10 21.40
C GLY A 14 49.50 -0.09 21.74
N ALA A 15 50.01 0.57 22.78
CA ALA A 15 51.41 0.53 23.24
C ALA A 15 51.50 0.07 24.70
N SER A 16 52.66 -0.45 25.13
CA SER A 16 52.88 -0.85 26.52
C SER A 16 53.45 0.33 27.33
N PRO A 17 52.95 0.60 28.56
CA PRO A 17 53.34 1.77 29.34
C PRO A 17 54.80 1.74 29.81
N PHE A 18 55.42 0.57 29.93
CA PHE A 18 56.75 0.45 30.53
C PHE A 18 57.81 -0.14 29.59
N LEU A 19 57.50 -0.30 28.30
CA LEU A 19 58.41 -0.94 27.36
C LEU A 19 59.64 -0.06 27.12
N GLY A 20 60.82 -0.61 27.40
CA GLY A 20 62.11 -0.06 26.96
C GLY A 20 62.72 -0.86 25.82
N GLU A 21 63.83 -0.39 25.26
CA GLU A 21 64.58 -1.07 24.20
C GLU A 21 65.17 -2.40 24.69
N THR A 22 65.47 -2.49 25.98
CA THR A 22 65.97 -3.72 26.62
C THR A 22 65.07 -4.21 27.76
N LYS A 23 65.21 -5.49 28.11
CA LYS A 23 64.52 -6.07 29.28
C LYS A 23 64.88 -5.33 30.58
N GLN A 24 66.13 -4.93 30.72
CA GLN A 24 66.62 -4.21 31.89
C GLN A 24 65.97 -2.82 32.01
N GLU A 25 65.85 -2.11 30.90
CA GLU A 25 65.17 -0.82 30.83
C GLU A 25 63.69 -0.97 31.15
N THR A 26 63.02 -1.99 30.60
CA THR A 26 61.61 -2.29 30.91
C THR A 26 61.39 -2.53 32.41
N LEU A 27 62.24 -3.33 33.06
CA LEU A 27 62.18 -3.57 34.49
C LEU A 27 62.44 -2.31 35.32
N THR A 28 63.33 -1.44 34.82
CA THR A 28 63.62 -0.14 35.43
C THR A 28 62.39 0.77 35.36
N ASN A 29 61.74 0.85 34.20
CA ASN A 29 60.51 1.61 34.00
C ASN A 29 59.36 1.11 34.90
N ILE A 30 59.18 -0.21 35.02
CA ILE A 30 58.18 -0.79 35.95
C ILE A 30 58.50 -0.39 37.40
N SER A 31 59.76 -0.52 37.81
CA SER A 31 60.20 -0.27 39.20
C SER A 31 60.12 1.21 39.58
N ALA A 32 60.37 2.10 38.62
CA ALA A 32 60.23 3.54 38.76
C ALA A 32 58.79 4.03 38.55
N VAL A 33 57.90 3.19 38.01
CA VAL A 33 56.59 3.58 37.49
C VAL A 33 56.74 4.72 36.47
N ASN A 34 57.74 4.60 35.60
CA ASN A 34 58.06 5.56 34.58
C ASN A 34 57.27 5.24 33.31
N TYR A 35 56.22 6.01 33.07
CA TYR A 35 55.40 5.98 31.87
C TYR A 35 54.78 7.36 31.65
N ASP A 36 54.44 7.66 30.41
CA ASP A 36 53.80 8.92 30.02
C ASP A 36 52.57 8.65 29.14
N PHE A 37 51.94 9.72 28.67
CA PHE A 37 50.79 9.66 27.79
C PHE A 37 51.12 10.41 26.51
N ASP A 38 51.95 9.80 25.66
CA ASP A 38 52.37 10.39 24.38
C ASP A 38 51.17 10.90 23.58
N GLU A 39 51.31 12.11 23.06
CA GLU A 39 50.26 12.78 22.30
C GLU A 39 49.91 12.02 21.01
N GLU A 40 50.89 11.33 20.42
CA GLU A 40 50.69 10.46 19.26
C GLU A 40 49.65 9.34 19.55
N TYR A 41 49.69 8.76 20.76
CA TYR A 41 48.81 7.66 21.14
C TYR A 41 47.53 8.12 21.83
N PHE A 42 47.58 9.24 22.55
CA PHE A 42 46.50 9.68 23.41
C PHE A 42 45.83 10.99 23.00
N SER A 43 46.10 11.53 21.80
CA SER A 43 45.45 12.73 21.25
C SER A 43 43.91 12.66 21.30
N ASN A 44 43.33 11.48 21.05
CA ASN A 44 41.88 11.27 21.04
C ASN A 44 41.33 10.65 22.34
N THR A 45 42.16 10.48 23.37
CA THR A 45 41.78 9.84 24.63
C THR A 45 41.46 10.88 25.69
N SER A 46 40.25 10.83 26.23
CA SER A 46 39.77 11.79 27.24
C SER A 46 40.66 11.82 28.48
N GLU A 47 40.81 12.99 29.10
CA GLU A 47 41.59 13.15 30.33
C GLU A 47 41.07 12.27 31.49
N LEU A 48 39.76 12.02 31.55
CA LEU A 48 39.17 11.10 32.53
C LEU A 48 39.71 9.66 32.40
N ALA A 49 40.05 9.22 31.19
CA ALA A 49 40.63 7.91 30.95
C ALA A 49 42.09 7.86 31.40
N LYS A 50 42.85 8.93 31.15
CA LYS A 50 44.23 9.08 31.62
C LYS A 50 44.29 9.11 33.14
N ASP A 51 43.41 9.89 33.79
CA ASP A 51 43.29 9.93 35.25
C ASP A 51 42.97 8.56 35.86
N PHE A 52 42.06 7.81 35.23
CA PHE A 52 41.74 6.44 35.65
C PHE A 52 42.98 5.54 35.63
N ILE A 53 43.79 5.59 34.56
CA ILE A 53 45.05 4.83 34.47
C ILE A 53 46.05 5.28 35.55
N ARG A 54 46.23 6.59 35.78
CA ARG A 54 47.14 7.13 36.82
C ARG A 54 46.79 6.63 38.21
N ARG A 55 45.50 6.54 38.54
CA ARG A 55 45.03 6.03 39.84
C ARG A 55 45.24 4.51 40.02
N LEU A 56 45.40 3.77 38.92
CA LEU A 56 45.65 2.32 38.92
C LEU A 56 47.14 1.97 38.89
N LEU A 57 47.96 2.77 38.22
CA LEU A 57 49.40 2.59 38.11
C LEU A 57 50.17 3.34 39.20
N VAL A 58 49.76 3.15 40.46
CA VAL A 58 50.44 3.69 41.64
C VAL A 58 51.38 2.62 42.22
N LYS A 59 52.63 3.02 42.54
CA LYS A 59 53.67 2.14 43.10
C LYS A 59 53.22 1.48 44.40
N ASP A 60 52.72 2.28 45.34
CA ASP A 60 52.19 1.82 46.62
C ASP A 60 50.80 1.17 46.43
N PRO A 61 50.64 -0.14 46.69
CA PRO A 61 49.36 -0.82 46.55
C PRO A 61 48.26 -0.27 47.46
N LYS A 62 48.60 0.31 48.62
CA LYS A 62 47.62 0.86 49.57
C LYS A 62 47.01 2.18 49.10
N LYS A 63 47.76 2.95 48.31
CA LYS A 63 47.29 4.21 47.69
C LYS A 63 46.60 3.98 46.35
N ARG A 64 46.68 2.76 45.81
CA ARG A 64 46.09 2.39 44.53
C ARG A 64 44.58 2.31 44.67
N MET A 65 43.88 2.84 43.68
CA MET A 65 42.42 2.83 43.64
C MET A 65 41.87 1.40 43.73
N THR A 66 40.90 1.18 44.62
CA THR A 66 40.24 -0.13 44.78
C THR A 66 39.24 -0.39 43.66
N ILE A 67 38.68 -1.61 43.61
CA ILE A 67 37.69 -1.99 42.61
C ILE A 67 36.43 -1.14 42.75
N GLU A 68 35.96 -0.94 43.99
CA GLU A 68 34.77 -0.15 44.30
C GLU A 68 34.96 1.29 43.83
N GLN A 69 36.09 1.92 44.18
CA GLN A 69 36.44 3.27 43.75
C GLN A 69 36.56 3.38 42.22
N SER A 70 37.07 2.33 41.57
CA SER A 70 37.21 2.27 40.10
C SER A 70 35.85 2.24 39.39
N LEU A 71 34.89 1.46 39.91
CA LEU A 71 33.52 1.41 39.40
C LEU A 71 32.79 2.76 39.57
N GLU A 72 33.21 3.53 40.57
CA GLU A 72 32.69 4.86 40.82
C GLU A 72 33.39 5.99 40.07
N HIS A 73 34.49 5.68 39.37
CA HIS A 73 35.25 6.67 38.66
C HIS A 73 34.40 7.34 37.56
N PRO A 74 34.48 8.68 37.37
CA PRO A 74 33.69 9.39 36.37
C PRO A 74 33.83 8.82 34.96
N TRP A 75 35.02 8.37 34.58
CA TRP A 75 35.25 7.72 33.28
C TRP A 75 34.33 6.52 33.04
N ILE A 76 34.14 5.67 34.05
CA ILE A 76 33.29 4.47 34.00
C ILE A 76 31.81 4.83 34.16
N LYS A 77 31.47 5.72 35.11
CA LYS A 77 30.08 6.16 35.36
C LYS A 77 29.47 6.93 34.17
N VAL A 78 30.25 7.74 33.44
CA VAL A 78 29.77 8.50 32.27
C VAL A 78 29.35 7.56 31.13
N ILE A 79 30.07 6.44 30.93
CA ILE A 79 29.72 5.43 29.93
C ILE A 79 28.40 4.74 30.28
N LYS A 80 28.17 4.40 31.57
CA LYS A 80 26.89 3.84 32.02
C LYS A 80 25.71 4.77 31.72
N ARG A 81 25.83 6.09 31.94
CA ARG A 81 24.74 7.05 31.71
C ARG A 81 24.42 7.27 30.22
N ARG A 82 25.42 7.20 29.33
CA ARG A 82 25.20 7.28 27.87
C ARG A 82 24.47 6.04 27.33
N ASN A 83 24.83 4.85 27.82
CA ASN A 83 24.20 3.61 27.35
C ASN A 83 22.72 3.52 27.77
N VAL A 84 22.32 4.11 28.90
CA VAL A 84 20.93 4.15 29.37
C VAL A 84 20.08 5.18 28.62
N ARG A 85 20.66 6.30 28.14
CA ARG A 85 19.94 7.32 27.35
C ARG A 85 19.79 6.98 25.86
N ASN A 86 20.59 6.05 25.34
CA ASN A 86 20.62 5.71 23.91
C ASN A 86 19.62 4.61 23.49
N GLU A 87 18.74 4.14 24.38
CA GLU A 87 17.61 3.30 23.94
C GLU A 87 16.56 4.10 23.14
N ASP A 88 16.58 5.43 23.22
CA ASP A 88 15.52 6.30 22.68
C ASP A 88 15.89 7.08 21.39
N ASN A 89 17.07 6.83 20.81
CA ASN A 89 17.44 7.43 19.53
C ASN A 89 18.20 6.45 18.64
N GLY A 90 17.56 6.01 17.57
CA GLY A 90 17.93 4.91 16.66
C GLY A 90 19.21 5.07 15.83
N LYS A 91 20.24 5.79 16.32
CA LYS A 91 21.57 5.81 15.71
C LYS A 91 22.59 5.27 16.72
N LYS A 92 22.76 3.95 16.73
CA LYS A 92 23.86 3.30 17.46
C LYS A 92 25.18 3.86 16.92
N PRO A 93 26.11 4.36 17.76
CA PRO A 93 27.42 4.77 17.28
C PRO A 93 28.13 3.55 16.70
N GLU A 94 28.64 3.70 15.49
CA GLU A 94 29.46 2.73 14.78
C GLU A 94 30.58 2.23 15.72
N ARG A 95 30.62 0.92 15.97
CA ARG A 95 31.67 0.32 16.79
C ARG A 95 32.98 0.46 16.03
N ARG A 96 33.74 1.51 16.34
CA ARG A 96 35.08 1.76 15.77
C ARG A 96 35.92 0.49 15.95
N ARG A 97 36.33 -0.13 14.83
CA ARG A 97 37.23 -1.29 14.85
C ARG A 97 38.46 -0.94 15.70
N LEU A 98 38.77 -1.80 16.67
CA LEU A 98 39.98 -1.66 17.49
C LEU A 98 41.19 -1.74 16.54
N LYS A 99 42.02 -0.69 16.49
CA LYS A 99 43.23 -0.66 15.67
C LYS A 99 44.26 -1.60 16.29
N THR A 100 44.34 -2.84 15.82
CA THR A 100 45.23 -3.89 16.36
C THR A 100 46.64 -3.87 15.78
N THR A 101 46.94 -2.99 14.82
CA THR A 101 48.23 -2.94 14.12
C THR A 101 49.42 -2.75 15.06
N ARG A 102 49.29 -1.84 16.04
CA ARG A 102 50.35 -1.57 17.03
C ARG A 102 50.47 -2.64 18.10
N LEU A 103 49.35 -3.26 18.50
CA LEU A 103 49.36 -4.43 19.38
C LEU A 103 50.05 -5.63 18.72
N LYS A 104 49.84 -5.81 17.41
CA LYS A 104 50.57 -6.82 16.60
C LYS A 104 52.08 -6.52 16.60
N GLU A 105 52.48 -5.27 16.35
CA GLU A 105 53.89 -4.87 16.34
C GLU A 105 54.57 -5.00 17.71
N TYR A 106 53.88 -4.63 18.79
CA TYR A 106 54.31 -4.82 20.19
C TYR A 106 54.59 -6.30 20.51
N THR A 107 53.68 -7.18 20.09
CA THR A 107 53.80 -8.62 20.29
C THR A 107 55.02 -9.17 19.55
N ILE A 108 55.24 -8.72 18.30
CA ILE A 108 56.40 -9.13 17.50
C ILE A 108 57.72 -8.65 18.11
N LYS A 109 57.80 -7.37 18.53
CA LYS A 109 59.01 -6.78 19.14
C LYS A 109 59.35 -7.40 20.50
N SER A 110 58.35 -7.74 21.31
CA SER A 110 58.54 -8.32 22.65
C SER A 110 58.88 -9.81 22.64
N HIS A 111 58.61 -10.52 21.53
CA HIS A 111 58.77 -11.98 21.43
C HIS A 111 59.83 -12.44 20.42
N SER A 112 60.76 -11.59 20.01
CA SER A 112 61.89 -11.93 19.11
C SER A 112 62.84 -13.05 19.61
N SER A 113 62.55 -13.66 20.77
CA SER A 113 63.30 -14.78 21.34
C SER A 113 62.46 -16.00 21.75
N MET A 114 61.15 -16.07 21.40
CA MET A 114 60.32 -17.21 21.80
C MET A 114 60.19 -18.27 20.67
N PRO A 115 60.39 -19.57 20.95
CA PRO A 115 60.17 -20.64 19.97
C PRO A 115 58.70 -20.63 19.51
N PRO A 116 58.38 -21.24 18.35
CA PRO A 116 57.02 -21.24 17.79
C PRO A 116 56.08 -22.06 18.69
N ASN A 117 55.59 -21.45 19.76
CA ASN A 117 54.65 -22.07 20.68
C ASN A 117 53.23 -21.73 20.24
N ASN A 118 52.36 -22.72 20.34
CA ASN A 118 50.99 -22.82 19.80
C ASN A 118 50.10 -21.57 20.07
N THR A 119 50.44 -20.75 21.06
CA THR A 119 49.69 -19.55 21.49
C THR A 119 49.54 -18.46 20.42
N TYR A 120 50.58 -18.16 19.62
CA TYR A 120 50.48 -17.10 18.59
C TYR A 120 49.61 -17.54 17.41
N ILE A 121 49.82 -18.78 16.96
CA ILE A 121 48.99 -19.42 15.93
C ILE A 121 47.53 -19.47 16.39
N ASN A 122 47.27 -19.73 17.68
CA ASN A 122 45.93 -19.72 18.24
C ASN A 122 45.30 -18.31 18.26
N PHE A 123 46.06 -17.26 18.55
CA PHE A 123 45.56 -15.89 18.53
C PHE A 123 45.22 -15.41 17.12
N GLU A 124 46.06 -15.73 16.12
CA GLU A 124 45.79 -15.35 14.74
C GLU A 124 44.59 -16.10 14.16
N ARG A 125 44.47 -17.40 14.49
CA ARG A 125 43.26 -18.19 14.20
C ARG A 125 42.03 -17.59 14.87
N PHE A 126 42.12 -17.22 16.15
CA PHE A 126 41.03 -16.59 16.88
C PHE A 126 40.62 -15.25 16.26
N SER A 127 41.58 -14.40 15.89
CA SER A 127 41.31 -13.11 15.24
C SER A 127 40.57 -13.30 13.92
N LYS A 128 40.99 -14.29 13.12
CA LYS A 128 40.34 -14.61 11.84
C LYS A 128 38.90 -15.09 12.05
N VAL A 129 38.68 -15.97 13.03
CA VAL A 129 37.33 -16.42 13.40
C VAL A 129 36.45 -15.25 13.83
N MET A 130 36.97 -14.30 14.61
CA MET A 130 36.20 -13.13 15.02
C MET A 130 35.83 -12.20 13.85
N GLU A 131 36.69 -12.08 12.84
CA GLU A 131 36.35 -11.34 11.61
C GLU A 131 35.27 -12.05 10.79
N GLU A 132 35.37 -13.38 10.64
CA GLU A 132 34.35 -14.19 9.96
C GLU A 132 33.01 -14.14 10.69
N VAL A 133 33.02 -14.21 12.03
CA VAL A 133 31.82 -14.06 12.86
C VAL A 133 31.21 -12.67 12.68
N ALA A 134 32.01 -11.61 12.65
CA ALA A 134 31.50 -10.26 12.45
C ALA A 134 30.81 -10.09 11.08
N VAL A 135 31.38 -10.67 10.01
CA VAL A 135 30.76 -10.68 8.68
C VAL A 135 29.48 -11.51 8.66
N ALA A 136 29.46 -12.66 9.34
CA ALA A 136 28.26 -13.49 9.46
C ALA A 136 27.14 -12.80 10.27
N GLU A 137 27.48 -12.03 11.30
CA GLU A 137 26.50 -11.24 12.05
C GLU A 137 25.90 -10.12 11.19
N GLU A 138 26.69 -9.51 10.31
CA GLU A 138 26.22 -8.49 9.38
C GLU A 138 25.25 -9.08 8.34
N SER A 139 25.62 -10.20 7.71
CA SER A 139 24.74 -10.88 6.75
C SER A 139 23.45 -11.39 7.41
N LEU A 140 23.49 -11.83 8.66
CA LEU A 140 22.29 -12.21 9.42
C LEU A 140 21.36 -10.99 9.63
N ARG A 141 21.91 -9.81 9.90
CA ARG A 141 21.12 -8.57 10.04
C ARG A 141 20.46 -8.18 8.72
N GLU A 142 21.20 -8.26 7.61
CA GLU A 142 20.65 -8.01 6.28
C GLU A 142 19.52 -8.98 5.96
N LEU A 143 19.70 -10.28 6.28
CA LEU A 143 18.68 -11.30 6.08
C LEU A 143 17.45 -11.06 6.97
N GLN A 144 17.65 -10.61 8.20
CA GLN A 144 16.55 -10.23 9.08
C GLN A 144 15.78 -9.00 8.57
N GLN A 145 16.47 -8.02 7.99
CA GLN A 145 15.84 -6.86 7.36
C GLN A 145 15.06 -7.26 6.10
N SER A 146 15.63 -8.11 5.25
CA SER A 146 14.95 -8.66 4.07
C SER A 146 13.69 -9.44 4.45
N LYS A 147 13.76 -10.29 5.49
CA LYS A 147 12.60 -11.01 6.02
C LYS A 147 11.50 -10.07 6.53
N LYS A 148 11.87 -8.94 7.14
CA LYS A 148 10.91 -7.92 7.57
C LYS A 148 10.25 -7.25 6.37
N SER A 149 11.03 -6.83 5.37
CA SER A 149 10.52 -6.25 4.12
C SER A 149 9.52 -7.19 3.43
N PHE A 150 9.90 -8.45 3.23
CA PHE A 150 9.03 -9.43 2.56
C PHE A 150 7.72 -9.68 3.33
N ARG A 151 7.75 -9.62 4.67
CA ARG A 151 6.54 -9.69 5.48
C ARG A 151 5.62 -8.49 5.23
N GLU A 152 6.19 -7.29 5.17
CA GLU A 152 5.43 -6.06 4.87
C GLU A 152 4.84 -6.12 3.45
N ASP A 153 5.60 -6.62 2.48
CA ASP A 153 5.13 -6.83 1.11
C ASP A 153 3.97 -7.84 1.03
N ILE A 154 4.08 -8.98 1.74
CA ILE A 154 2.99 -9.97 1.83
C ILE A 154 1.73 -9.35 2.44
N GLU A 155 1.88 -8.56 3.50
CA GLU A 155 0.73 -7.94 4.17
C GLU A 155 0.05 -6.92 3.24
N ALA A 156 0.82 -6.14 2.49
CA ALA A 156 0.28 -5.23 1.49
C ALA A 156 -0.47 -6.00 0.37
N LEU A 157 0.10 -7.09 -0.14
CA LEU A 157 -0.55 -7.93 -1.15
C LEU A 157 -1.84 -8.56 -0.63
N ARG A 158 -1.86 -9.02 0.63
CA ARG A 158 -3.06 -9.55 1.28
C ARG A 158 -4.14 -8.47 1.36
N SER A 159 -3.80 -7.27 1.83
CA SER A 159 -4.75 -6.16 1.93
C SER A 159 -5.35 -5.80 0.57
N ILE A 160 -4.53 -5.74 -0.49
CA ILE A 160 -5.00 -5.46 -1.85
C ILE A 160 -5.96 -6.57 -2.33
N TYR A 161 -5.62 -7.83 -2.06
CA TYR A 161 -6.47 -8.95 -2.43
C TYR A 161 -7.83 -8.89 -1.73
N GLU A 162 -7.84 -8.65 -0.43
CA GLU A 162 -9.07 -8.55 0.37
C GLU A 162 -9.95 -7.38 -0.10
N GLU A 163 -9.36 -6.22 -0.38
CA GLU A 163 -10.08 -5.06 -0.93
C GLU A 163 -10.70 -5.39 -2.30
N LYS A 164 -9.93 -6.05 -3.18
CA LYS A 164 -10.45 -6.46 -4.49
C LYS A 164 -11.56 -7.49 -4.38
N GLU A 165 -11.42 -8.47 -3.48
CA GLU A 165 -12.46 -9.47 -3.25
C GLU A 165 -13.75 -8.84 -2.74
N LEU A 166 -13.67 -7.85 -1.85
CA LEU A 166 -14.82 -7.09 -1.38
C LEU A 166 -15.46 -6.30 -2.51
N TRP A 167 -14.66 -5.58 -3.31
CA TRP A 167 -15.17 -4.82 -4.45
C TRP A 167 -15.94 -5.70 -5.44
N TYR A 168 -15.40 -6.88 -5.78
CA TYR A 168 -16.11 -7.81 -6.67
C TYR A 168 -17.42 -8.33 -6.06
N LYS A 169 -17.47 -8.54 -4.74
CA LYS A 169 -18.70 -8.95 -4.07
C LYS A 169 -19.77 -7.85 -4.13
N GLU A 170 -19.38 -6.61 -3.86
CA GLU A 170 -20.28 -5.44 -3.92
C GLU A 170 -20.80 -5.20 -5.34
N GLU A 171 -19.90 -5.20 -6.33
CA GLU A 171 -20.26 -5.01 -7.74
C GLU A 171 -21.21 -6.12 -8.24
N ASN A 172 -20.94 -7.38 -7.89
CA ASN A 172 -21.84 -8.48 -8.24
C ASN A 172 -23.21 -8.36 -7.57
N GLN A 173 -23.26 -7.85 -6.33
CA GLN A 173 -24.52 -7.60 -5.64
C GLN A 173 -25.30 -6.45 -6.31
N ALA A 174 -24.62 -5.38 -6.71
CA ALA A 174 -25.21 -4.26 -7.44
C ALA A 174 -25.78 -4.73 -8.79
N ILE A 175 -24.98 -5.43 -9.60
CA ILE A 175 -25.42 -6.01 -10.89
C ILE A 175 -26.62 -6.93 -10.69
N SER A 176 -26.62 -7.75 -9.63
CA SER A 176 -27.74 -8.63 -9.32
C SER A 176 -29.01 -7.86 -8.93
N GLN A 177 -28.88 -6.72 -8.26
CA GLN A 177 -30.01 -5.84 -7.93
C GLN A 177 -30.56 -5.19 -9.21
N ASP A 178 -29.70 -4.65 -10.06
CA ASP A 178 -30.08 -4.02 -11.33
C ASP A 178 -30.79 -5.02 -12.25
N LEU A 179 -30.27 -6.24 -12.36
CA LEU A 179 -30.92 -7.31 -13.14
C LEU A 179 -32.33 -7.62 -12.63
N ARG A 180 -32.53 -7.68 -11.31
CA ARG A 180 -33.88 -7.89 -10.74
C ARG A 180 -34.79 -6.72 -11.06
N GLN A 181 -34.29 -5.48 -10.99
CA GLN A 181 -35.07 -4.30 -11.32
C GLN A 181 -35.48 -4.30 -12.81
N ILE A 182 -34.54 -4.59 -13.71
CA ILE A 182 -34.81 -4.68 -15.16
C ILE A 182 -35.84 -5.77 -15.44
N GLN A 183 -35.74 -6.94 -14.80
CA GLN A 183 -36.72 -8.02 -14.97
C GLN A 183 -38.13 -7.60 -14.52
N GLN A 184 -38.24 -6.88 -13.40
CA GLN A 184 -39.53 -6.36 -12.93
C GLN A 184 -40.14 -5.34 -13.89
N GLU A 185 -39.33 -4.40 -14.39
CA GLU A 185 -39.78 -3.42 -15.39
C GLU A 185 -40.16 -4.09 -16.72
N MET A 186 -39.43 -5.13 -17.14
CA MET A 186 -39.79 -5.91 -18.34
C MET A 186 -41.15 -6.60 -18.15
N GLN A 187 -41.40 -7.26 -17.01
CA GLN A 187 -42.70 -7.88 -16.74
C GLN A 187 -43.84 -6.85 -16.71
N LYS A 188 -43.59 -5.69 -16.09
CA LYS A 188 -44.56 -4.59 -16.04
C LYS A 188 -44.87 -4.06 -17.44
N THR A 189 -43.86 -3.79 -18.25
CA THR A 189 -44.04 -3.32 -19.63
C THR A 189 -44.73 -4.35 -20.52
N GLU A 190 -44.44 -5.65 -20.36
CA GLU A 190 -45.16 -6.72 -21.05
C GLU A 190 -46.65 -6.75 -20.67
N SER A 191 -46.98 -6.59 -19.39
CA SER A 191 -48.36 -6.55 -18.92
C SER A 191 -49.13 -5.35 -19.52
N LEU A 192 -48.51 -4.17 -19.53
CA LEU A 192 -49.07 -2.96 -20.13
C LEU A 192 -49.25 -3.11 -21.64
N LYS A 193 -48.29 -3.74 -22.33
CA LYS A 193 -48.40 -4.02 -23.76
C LYS A 193 -49.56 -4.96 -24.06
N ARG A 194 -49.76 -6.01 -23.26
CA ARG A 194 -50.91 -6.94 -23.40
C ARG A 194 -52.22 -6.19 -23.21
N GLN A 195 -52.34 -5.37 -22.17
CA GLN A 195 -53.52 -4.56 -21.92
C GLN A 195 -53.81 -3.59 -23.08
N ALA A 196 -52.82 -2.83 -23.54
CA ALA A 196 -52.98 -1.92 -24.67
C ALA A 196 -53.36 -2.65 -25.97
N GLN A 197 -52.86 -3.87 -26.19
CA GLN A 197 -53.24 -4.69 -27.34
C GLN A 197 -54.69 -5.18 -27.24
N GLU A 198 -55.17 -5.54 -26.06
CA GLU A 198 -56.57 -5.89 -25.82
C GLU A 198 -57.50 -4.69 -26.01
N GLU A 199 -57.13 -3.54 -25.48
CA GLU A 199 -57.84 -2.27 -25.69
C GLU A 199 -57.91 -1.93 -27.17
N ALA A 200 -56.79 -2.00 -27.92
CA ALA A 200 -56.76 -1.76 -29.36
C ALA A 200 -57.63 -2.75 -30.17
N LYS A 201 -57.66 -4.03 -29.77
CA LYS A 201 -58.58 -5.02 -30.38
C LYS A 201 -60.03 -4.65 -30.11
N SER A 202 -60.34 -4.24 -28.88
CA SER A 202 -61.71 -3.85 -28.49
C SER A 202 -62.19 -2.60 -29.24
N THR A 203 -61.34 -1.57 -29.38
CA THR A 203 -61.66 -0.34 -30.11
C THR A 203 -61.78 -0.60 -31.60
N SER A 204 -60.93 -1.47 -32.18
CA SER A 204 -61.04 -1.92 -33.56
C SER A 204 -62.37 -2.64 -33.84
N LEU A 205 -62.82 -3.52 -32.94
CA LEU A 205 -64.13 -4.17 -33.06
C LEU A 205 -65.28 -3.16 -32.99
N ALA A 206 -65.22 -2.18 -32.07
CA ALA A 206 -66.21 -1.12 -31.96
C ALA A 206 -66.26 -0.23 -33.22
N ALA A 207 -65.10 0.17 -33.73
CA ALA A 207 -64.98 0.93 -34.98
C ALA A 207 -65.55 0.16 -36.18
N ASN A 208 -65.28 -1.15 -36.27
CA ASN A 208 -65.84 -2.00 -37.30
C ASN A 208 -67.37 -2.12 -37.22
N ARG A 209 -67.95 -2.17 -36.00
CA ARG A 209 -69.42 -2.12 -35.79
C ARG A 209 -70.00 -0.80 -36.29
N LEU A 210 -69.40 0.33 -35.92
CA LEU A 210 -69.80 1.67 -36.38
C LEU A 210 -69.70 1.80 -37.90
N LYS A 211 -68.60 1.35 -38.51
CA LYS A 211 -68.41 1.34 -39.97
C LYS A 211 -69.51 0.55 -40.70
N ARG A 212 -69.91 -0.60 -40.15
CA ARG A 212 -71.06 -1.37 -40.70
C ARG A 212 -72.37 -0.60 -40.56
N HIS A 213 -72.58 0.10 -39.46
CA HIS A 213 -73.79 0.90 -39.23
C HIS A 213 -73.85 2.10 -40.19
N LEU A 214 -72.75 2.84 -40.36
CA LEU A 214 -72.64 3.95 -41.31
C LEU A 214 -72.92 3.49 -42.74
N ARG A 215 -72.34 2.36 -43.20
CA ARG A 215 -72.66 1.81 -44.51
C ARG A 215 -74.14 1.48 -44.68
N LYS A 216 -74.80 0.95 -43.65
CA LYS A 216 -76.26 0.69 -43.70
C LYS A 216 -77.06 1.98 -43.83
N LEU A 217 -76.65 3.04 -43.13
CA LEU A 217 -77.26 4.36 -43.23
C LEU A 217 -77.04 4.97 -44.62
N GLU A 218 -75.81 4.93 -45.12
CA GLU A 218 -75.44 5.42 -46.45
C GLU A 218 -76.26 4.75 -47.55
N ASN A 219 -76.37 3.41 -47.52
CA ASN A 219 -77.22 2.67 -48.45
C ASN A 219 -78.70 3.07 -48.36
N ARG A 220 -79.21 3.34 -47.14
CA ARG A 220 -80.60 3.82 -46.95
C ARG A 220 -80.80 5.22 -47.54
N TYR A 221 -79.87 6.14 -47.31
CA TYR A 221 -79.92 7.47 -47.90
C TYR A 221 -79.87 7.41 -49.43
N GLU A 222 -79.02 6.55 -49.99
CA GLU A 222 -78.93 6.37 -51.44
C GLU A 222 -80.22 5.78 -52.04
N ALA A 223 -80.85 4.82 -51.36
CA ALA A 223 -82.14 4.27 -51.76
C ALA A 223 -83.26 5.33 -51.72
N LEU A 224 -83.31 6.12 -50.63
CA LEU A 224 -84.26 7.23 -50.48
C LEU A 224 -84.06 8.30 -51.56
N ALA A 225 -82.80 8.63 -51.89
CA ALA A 225 -82.46 9.57 -52.95
C ALA A 225 -82.90 9.06 -54.34
N LYS A 226 -82.71 7.77 -54.63
CA LYS A 226 -83.21 7.14 -55.86
C LYS A 226 -84.73 7.17 -55.94
N GLN A 227 -85.41 6.89 -54.83
CA GLN A 227 -86.87 6.97 -54.75
C GLN A 227 -87.37 8.40 -55.00
N MET A 228 -86.77 9.40 -54.33
CA MET A 228 -87.12 10.81 -54.55
C MET A 228 -86.88 11.22 -56.01
N ALA A 229 -85.80 10.74 -56.64
CA ALA A 229 -85.53 11.01 -58.06
C ALA A 229 -86.56 10.34 -58.98
N SER A 230 -87.03 9.12 -58.70
CA SER A 230 -88.10 8.50 -59.48
C SER A 230 -89.44 9.21 -59.29
N GLU A 231 -89.77 9.63 -58.07
CA GLU A 231 -90.97 10.43 -57.78
C GLU A 231 -90.91 11.79 -58.50
N MET A 232 -89.77 12.49 -58.46
CA MET A 232 -89.59 13.74 -59.21
C MET A 232 -89.74 13.53 -60.72
N LYS A 233 -89.18 12.45 -61.28
CA LYS A 233 -89.36 12.10 -62.70
C LYS A 233 -90.83 11.81 -63.02
N PHE A 234 -91.51 11.06 -62.17
CA PHE A 234 -92.93 10.77 -62.33
C PHE A 234 -93.77 12.06 -62.32
N VAL A 235 -93.52 12.96 -61.36
CA VAL A 235 -94.17 14.28 -61.30
C VAL A 235 -93.85 15.11 -62.56
N GLN A 236 -92.61 15.11 -63.02
CA GLN A 236 -92.23 15.79 -64.27
C GLN A 236 -92.96 15.22 -65.49
N GLU A 237 -93.07 13.90 -65.60
CA GLU A 237 -93.80 13.22 -66.67
C GLU A 237 -95.30 13.54 -66.60
N LEU A 238 -95.89 13.55 -65.40
CA LEU A 238 -97.29 13.90 -65.17
C LEU A 238 -97.58 15.38 -65.51
N VAL A 239 -96.69 16.29 -65.14
CA VAL A 239 -96.78 17.71 -65.53
C VAL A 239 -96.68 17.83 -67.05
N ARG A 240 -95.74 17.13 -67.69
CA ARG A 240 -95.58 17.08 -69.14
C ARG A 240 -96.81 16.52 -69.83
N SER A 241 -97.46 15.48 -69.28
CA SER A 241 -98.68 14.89 -69.84
C SER A 241 -99.87 15.83 -69.70
N VAL A 242 -100.02 16.54 -68.58
CA VAL A 242 -101.06 17.59 -68.40
C VAL A 242 -100.81 18.78 -69.33
N GLU A 243 -99.56 19.18 -69.55
CA GLU A 243 -99.21 20.21 -70.54
C GLU A 243 -99.50 19.76 -71.99
N LEU A 244 -99.29 18.49 -72.32
CA LEU A 244 -99.65 17.90 -73.62
C LEU A 244 -101.16 17.76 -73.80
N GLU A 245 -101.91 17.38 -72.76
CA GLU A 245 -103.37 17.35 -72.79
C GLU A 245 -103.97 18.76 -72.90
N LYS A 246 -103.33 19.79 -72.33
CA LYS A 246 -103.69 21.19 -72.58
C LYS A 246 -103.40 21.66 -74.01
N LEU A 247 -102.43 21.04 -74.70
CA LEU A 247 -102.14 21.30 -76.12
C LEU A 247 -103.03 20.49 -77.07
N GLN A 248 -103.51 19.30 -76.67
CA GLN A 248 -104.46 18.49 -77.46
C GLN A 248 -105.93 18.82 -77.20
N GLY A 249 -106.28 19.39 -76.05
CA GLY A 249 -107.62 19.93 -75.77
C GLY A 249 -107.88 21.32 -76.38
N GLY A 250 -106.98 21.82 -77.22
CA GLY A 250 -107.09 23.11 -77.90
C GLY A 250 -107.45 23.05 -79.40
N GLU A 251 -107.62 21.85 -79.99
CA GLU A 251 -107.89 21.70 -81.44
C GLU A 251 -109.21 20.96 -81.76
N GLU A 252 -110.17 20.94 -80.83
CA GLU A 252 -111.56 20.60 -81.13
C GLU A 252 -112.52 21.70 -80.63
N ASP A 253 -112.42 22.91 -81.22
CA ASP A 253 -113.63 23.71 -81.51
C ASP A 253 -113.38 24.84 -82.55
N CYS A 254 -114.36 25.01 -83.45
CA CYS A 254 -114.52 26.02 -84.52
C CYS A 254 -113.64 25.91 -85.80
N GLY A 255 -114.19 25.75 -87.01
CA GLY A 255 -115.61 25.85 -87.38
C GLY A 255 -115.89 25.66 -88.87
N ILE A 256 -117.18 25.43 -89.12
CA ILE A 256 -117.89 25.46 -90.39
C ILE A 256 -118.02 26.90 -90.89
N ARG A 257 -117.41 27.24 -92.03
CA ARG A 257 -117.99 27.95 -93.19
C ARG A 257 -116.94 28.34 -94.21
#